data_AF-A0A1C9C8D6-F1
#
_entry.id   AF-A0A1C9C8D6-F1
#
_cell.length_a   1.000
_cell.length_b   1.000
_cell.length_c   1.000
_cell.angle_alpha   90.00
_cell.angle_beta   90.00
_cell.angle_gamma   90.00
#
_symmetry.space_group_name_H-M   'P 1'
#
loop_
_entity.id
_entity.type
_entity.pdbx_description
1 polymer ?
#
loop_
_entity_poly.entity_id
_entity_poly.type
_entity_poly.pdbx_seq_one_letter_code
_entity_poly.pdbx_strand_id
1 'polypeptide(L)'
;MGLPWYRVHTVVLNDPGRLISVHLMHTALVAGWAGSMALYELAVFDPSDPVLNPMWRQGMFVMPFMARLGVTDSWGGWSITGESVSNPGLWSFEGVAITHIVLSGMLFLASIWHWIYWDLELFRDPRTGEPALDLPKIFGIHLLLSSLLCFGFGAFHATGLFGPGIWVSDAYGVTGKVQPVAPAWGPDGFNPFNPSGIASHHIAAGTVGILAGLFHLTVRPPQRLYRALRMGNIETVLSSSISAVFFSAFITCGTMWYGSATTPLELFGPTRYQWDSGYFQQEIERRVENAINEGATPEEAWSKIPDKLAFYDYIGNNPAKGGLFRAGPMDKGDGIAEAWLGHPIFQDKEGRELTVRRMPAFFETFPVILVDKDGIIRADIPFRRAESKYSIEQVGVTVNFYGGKLNGKSFNDAPSVKKYARKAQLGEVFEFDRTTLESDGVFRSSPRGWFTFGHANFALIFFFGHLWHGSRTIFRDVFAGIGAEVTEQVEFGAFQKLGDRTSKKQGAV
;
A
#
# COMPACT_ATOMS: atom_id res chain seq x y z
N MET A 1 13.47 38.15 22.82
CA MET A 1 14.05 37.01 22.09
C MET A 1 13.05 36.62 21.00
N GLY A 2 13.47 36.43 19.75
CA GLY A 2 12.56 36.10 18.65
C GLY A 2 11.95 34.70 18.76
N LEU A 3 11.09 34.32 17.80
CA LEU A 3 10.57 32.95 17.74
C LEU A 3 11.71 31.95 17.45
N PRO A 4 11.81 30.83 18.19
CA PRO A 4 12.69 29.73 17.81
C PRO A 4 12.32 29.15 16.43
N TRP A 5 13.32 28.57 15.75
CA TRP A 5 13.17 28.05 14.37
C TRP A 5 12.03 27.03 14.21
N TYR A 6 11.79 26.18 15.20
CA TYR A 6 10.75 25.15 15.17
C TYR A 6 9.33 25.69 15.43
N ARG A 7 9.18 27.01 15.66
CA ARG A 7 7.89 27.68 15.90
C ARG A 7 7.52 28.68 14.80
N VAL A 8 8.27 28.78 13.71
CA VAL A 8 8.04 29.82 12.70
C VAL A 8 6.62 29.78 12.11
N HIS A 9 6.00 28.60 12.02
CA HIS A 9 4.62 28.47 11.52
C HIS A 9 3.54 28.83 12.56
N THR A 10 3.87 29.11 13.83
CA THR A 10 2.84 29.52 14.80
C THR A 10 2.25 30.89 14.48
N VAL A 11 2.88 31.67 13.59
CA VAL A 11 2.42 33.00 13.19
C VAL A 11 1.07 32.99 12.48
N VAL A 12 0.68 31.87 11.86
CA VAL A 12 -0.62 31.75 11.17
C VAL A 12 -1.74 31.20 12.06
N LEU A 13 -1.49 30.92 13.34
CA LEU A 13 -2.49 30.31 14.24
C LEU A 13 -3.74 31.18 14.46
N ASN A 14 -3.59 32.50 14.45
CA ASN A 14 -4.68 33.47 14.61
C ASN A 14 -4.93 34.27 13.32
N ASP A 15 -4.44 33.79 12.17
CA ASP A 15 -4.60 34.45 10.87
C ASP A 15 -5.25 33.48 9.88
N PRO A 16 -6.60 33.41 9.84
CA PRO A 16 -7.29 32.44 9.01
C PRO A 16 -7.00 32.58 7.51
N GLY A 17 -6.83 33.81 7.02
CA GLY A 17 -6.53 34.07 5.61
C GLY A 17 -5.18 33.48 5.21
N ARG A 18 -4.13 33.74 5.99
CA ARG A 18 -2.81 33.17 5.74
C ARG A 18 -2.72 31.68 6.08
N LEU A 19 -3.51 31.20 7.04
CA LEU A 19 -3.63 29.76 7.30
C LEU A 19 -4.19 29.01 6.09
N ILE A 20 -5.26 29.53 5.47
CA ILE A 20 -5.82 28.98 4.21
C ILE A 20 -4.78 29.03 3.10
N SER A 21 -4.06 30.16 2.96
CA SER A 21 -2.98 30.29 1.98
C SER A 21 -1.95 29.17 2.11
N VAL A 22 -1.41 28.92 3.30
CA VAL A 22 -0.40 27.85 3.45
C VAL A 22 -0.98 26.44 3.26
N HIS A 23 -2.26 26.21 3.54
CA HIS A 23 -2.94 24.96 3.17
C HIS A 23 -3.08 24.81 1.65
N LEU A 24 -3.42 25.88 0.92
CA LEU A 24 -3.46 25.88 -0.53
C LEU A 24 -2.08 25.61 -1.14
N MET A 25 -1.02 26.23 -0.59
CA MET A 25 0.36 25.95 -0.99
C MET A 25 0.72 24.48 -0.78
N HIS A 26 0.43 23.92 0.40
CA HIS A 26 0.68 22.51 0.66
C HIS A 26 -0.08 21.60 -0.33
N THR A 27 -1.35 21.92 -0.60
CA THR A 27 -2.16 21.17 -1.58
C THR A 27 -1.59 21.28 -2.99
N ALA A 28 -1.10 22.47 -3.38
CA ALA A 28 -0.44 22.68 -4.66
C ALA A 28 0.82 21.81 -4.79
N LEU A 29 1.66 21.75 -3.74
CA LEU A 29 2.87 20.94 -3.73
C LEU A 29 2.56 19.44 -3.87
N VAL A 30 1.53 18.95 -3.17
CA VAL A 30 1.10 17.54 -3.27
C VAL A 30 0.53 17.21 -4.64
N ALA A 31 -0.31 18.08 -5.21
CA ALA A 31 -0.83 17.91 -6.57
C ALA A 31 0.29 17.95 -7.61
N GLY A 32 1.26 18.85 -7.44
CA GLY A 32 2.45 18.95 -8.28
C GLY A 32 3.29 17.67 -8.21
N TRP A 33 3.54 17.15 -7.00
CA TRP A 33 4.21 15.86 -6.81
C TRP A 33 3.48 14.73 -7.54
N ALA A 34 2.16 14.64 -7.44
CA ALA A 34 1.38 13.59 -8.10
C ALA A 34 1.51 13.65 -9.63
N GLY A 35 1.38 14.85 -10.22
CA GLY A 35 1.56 15.06 -11.65
C GLY A 35 3.00 14.75 -12.10
N SER A 36 4.01 15.23 -11.39
CA SER A 36 5.41 14.99 -11.71
C SER A 36 5.80 13.51 -11.57
N MET A 37 5.32 12.83 -10.54
CA MET A 37 5.59 11.40 -10.34
C MET A 37 4.94 10.55 -11.44
N ALA A 38 3.70 10.86 -11.83
CA ALA A 38 3.03 10.18 -12.93
C ALA A 38 3.77 10.38 -14.26
N LEU A 39 4.23 11.60 -14.56
CA LEU A 39 5.04 11.88 -15.77
C LEU A 39 6.38 11.15 -15.73
N TYR A 40 7.04 11.07 -14.57
CA TYR A 40 8.28 10.33 -14.41
C TYR A 40 8.06 8.83 -14.69
N GLU A 41 7.04 8.23 -14.05
CA GLU A 41 6.70 6.81 -14.27
C GLU A 41 6.38 6.53 -15.74
N LEU A 42 5.57 7.37 -16.38
CA LEU A 42 5.27 7.23 -17.81
C LEU A 42 6.51 7.32 -18.70
N ALA A 43 7.51 8.12 -18.32
CA ALA A 43 8.73 8.28 -19.11
C ALA A 43 9.66 7.05 -19.04
N VAL A 44 9.51 6.19 -18.03
CA VAL A 44 10.39 5.03 -17.82
C VAL A 44 9.67 3.69 -17.87
N PHE A 45 8.34 3.67 -17.86
CA PHE A 45 7.54 2.46 -17.88
C PHE A 45 7.55 1.79 -19.26
N ASP A 46 7.80 0.49 -19.26
CA ASP A 46 7.72 -0.38 -20.41
C ASP A 46 6.38 -1.14 -20.41
N PRO A 47 5.44 -0.81 -21.31
CA PRO A 47 4.13 -1.47 -21.38
C PRO A 47 4.13 -2.76 -22.21
N SER A 48 5.29 -3.22 -22.72
CA SER A 48 5.36 -4.29 -23.74
C SER A 48 4.94 -5.68 -23.24
N ASP A 49 5.10 -5.95 -21.93
CA ASP A 49 4.76 -7.25 -21.35
C ASP A 49 4.08 -7.13 -19.98
N PRO A 50 2.74 -7.23 -19.91
CA PRO A 50 1.99 -7.25 -18.65
C PRO A 50 2.06 -8.59 -17.90
N VAL A 51 2.69 -9.63 -18.48
CA VAL A 51 2.78 -10.98 -17.91
C VAL A 51 3.99 -11.10 -17.01
N LEU A 52 5.21 -10.88 -17.54
CA LEU A 52 6.47 -11.06 -16.81
C LEU A 52 7.15 -9.72 -16.45
N ASN A 53 6.80 -8.62 -17.12
CA ASN A 53 7.26 -7.27 -16.80
C ASN A 53 6.14 -6.28 -16.36
N PRO A 54 5.20 -6.65 -15.46
CA PRO A 54 4.14 -5.74 -15.03
C PRO A 54 4.66 -4.55 -14.20
N MET A 55 3.84 -3.51 -14.02
CA MET A 55 4.21 -2.26 -13.35
C MET A 55 4.89 -2.41 -11.97
N TRP A 56 4.51 -3.43 -11.19
CA TRP A 56 5.09 -3.66 -9.86
C TRP A 56 6.51 -4.24 -9.91
N ARG A 57 6.93 -4.86 -11.03
CA ARG A 57 8.32 -5.26 -11.28
C ARG A 57 9.21 -4.04 -11.54
N GLN A 58 8.68 -3.10 -12.30
CA GLN A 58 9.37 -1.89 -12.75
C GLN A 58 9.43 -0.78 -11.69
N GLY A 59 8.95 -1.02 -10.47
CA GLY A 59 9.03 -0.05 -9.37
C GLY A 59 8.04 1.11 -9.49
N MET A 60 6.94 0.93 -10.24
CA MET A 60 5.90 1.94 -10.39
C MET A 60 5.09 2.09 -9.11
N PHE A 61 4.89 3.32 -8.66
CA PHE A 61 4.24 3.64 -7.40
C PHE A 61 2.86 4.27 -7.60
N VAL A 62 2.70 5.26 -8.50
CA VAL A 62 1.43 5.98 -8.70
C VAL A 62 0.54 5.39 -9.79
N MET A 63 1.11 4.76 -10.82
CA MET A 63 0.32 4.05 -11.85
C MET A 63 -0.64 2.99 -11.30
N PRO A 64 -0.26 2.15 -10.31
CA PRO A 64 -1.18 1.25 -9.62
C PRO A 64 -2.43 1.96 -9.05
N PHE A 65 -2.30 3.19 -8.57
CA PHE A 65 -3.43 3.94 -8.00
C PHE A 65 -4.35 4.50 -9.07
N MET A 66 -3.79 4.93 -10.21
CA MET A 66 -4.54 5.35 -11.40
C MET A 66 -5.32 4.16 -11.98
N ALA A 67 -4.64 3.03 -12.19
CA ALA A 67 -5.22 1.78 -12.69
C ALA A 67 -6.35 1.26 -11.80
N ARG A 68 -6.16 1.30 -10.48
CA ARG A 68 -7.16 0.85 -9.50
C ARG A 68 -8.52 1.54 -9.66
N LEU A 69 -8.53 2.78 -10.16
CA LEU A 69 -9.74 3.61 -10.30
C LEU A 69 -10.21 3.79 -11.75
N GLY A 70 -9.66 3.04 -12.70
CA GLY A 70 -10.17 2.99 -14.07
C GLY A 70 -9.30 3.66 -15.13
N VAL A 71 -8.12 4.17 -14.78
CA VAL A 71 -7.20 4.78 -15.75
C VAL A 71 -6.17 3.73 -16.15
N THR A 72 -6.39 3.10 -17.30
CA THR A 72 -5.59 1.95 -17.79
C THR A 72 -4.85 2.22 -19.07
N ASP A 73 -5.20 3.30 -19.78
CA ASP A 73 -4.79 3.52 -21.15
C ASP A 73 -3.88 4.75 -21.27
N SER A 74 -3.03 4.75 -22.30
CA SER A 74 -2.10 5.83 -22.63
C SER A 74 -2.43 6.45 -23.99
N TRP A 75 -2.15 7.74 -24.16
CA TRP A 75 -2.12 8.42 -25.47
C TRP A 75 -1.10 7.80 -26.45
N GLY A 76 -0.16 7.00 -25.96
CA GLY A 76 0.75 6.17 -26.76
C GLY A 76 0.11 4.94 -27.39
N GLY A 77 -1.20 4.70 -27.16
CA GLY A 77 -1.96 3.65 -27.82
C GLY A 77 -1.86 2.26 -27.19
N TRP A 78 -1.43 2.18 -25.93
CA TRP A 78 -1.35 0.94 -25.15
C TRP A 78 -2.24 1.01 -23.91
N SER A 79 -2.64 -0.17 -23.42
CA SER A 79 -3.30 -0.37 -22.12
C SER A 79 -2.45 -1.26 -21.22
N ILE A 80 -2.55 -1.09 -19.90
CA ILE A 80 -1.82 -1.92 -18.92
C ILE A 80 -2.18 -3.41 -18.97
N THR A 81 -3.28 -3.78 -19.64
CA THR A 81 -3.68 -5.16 -19.88
C THR A 81 -3.03 -5.76 -21.14
N GLY A 82 -2.21 -5.01 -21.87
CA GLY A 82 -1.54 -5.42 -23.11
C GLY A 82 -2.37 -5.17 -24.38
N GLU A 83 -3.56 -4.59 -24.26
CA GLU A 83 -4.41 -4.26 -25.40
C GLU A 83 -3.89 -3.00 -26.13
N SER A 84 -4.02 -2.98 -27.47
CA SER A 84 -3.80 -1.77 -28.27
C SER A 84 -5.06 -0.91 -28.25
N VAL A 85 -4.90 0.39 -27.95
CA VAL A 85 -6.00 1.34 -27.78
C VAL A 85 -5.90 2.41 -28.85
N SER A 86 -6.97 2.59 -29.63
CA SER A 86 -7.00 3.59 -30.71
C SER A 86 -7.45 4.98 -30.25
N ASN A 87 -8.25 5.05 -29.19
CA ASN A 87 -8.71 6.32 -28.61
C ASN A 87 -8.92 6.18 -27.09
N PRO A 88 -7.89 6.45 -26.28
CA PRO A 88 -7.96 6.41 -24.81
C PRO A 88 -8.76 7.58 -24.20
N GLY A 89 -9.23 8.53 -25.01
CA GLY A 89 -9.95 9.72 -24.54
C GLY A 89 -9.06 10.67 -23.73
N LEU A 90 -9.70 11.54 -22.93
CA LEU A 90 -9.01 12.54 -22.11
C LEU A 90 -8.37 11.93 -20.86
N TRP A 91 -8.99 10.92 -20.26
CA TRP A 91 -8.59 10.35 -18.96
C TRP A 91 -7.62 9.18 -19.10
N SER A 92 -6.54 9.40 -19.87
CA SER A 92 -5.36 8.54 -19.88
C SER A 92 -4.43 8.85 -18.69
N PHE A 93 -3.36 8.08 -18.51
CA PHE A 93 -2.32 8.40 -17.53
C PHE A 93 -1.74 9.81 -17.74
N GLU A 94 -1.50 10.22 -18.99
CA GLU A 94 -1.01 11.56 -19.34
C GLU A 94 -2.04 12.63 -18.97
N GLY A 95 -3.32 12.41 -19.30
CA GLY A 95 -4.39 13.34 -18.99
C GLY A 95 -4.57 13.56 -17.49
N VAL A 96 -4.48 12.50 -16.69
CA VAL A 96 -4.47 12.59 -15.22
C VAL A 96 -3.27 13.40 -14.75
N ALA A 97 -2.07 13.11 -15.26
CA ALA A 97 -0.85 13.80 -14.85
C ALA A 97 -0.91 15.31 -15.16
N ILE A 98 -1.32 15.67 -16.38
CA ILE A 98 -1.46 17.07 -16.80
C ILE A 98 -2.51 17.80 -15.95
N THR A 99 -3.65 17.17 -15.68
CA THR A 99 -4.70 17.75 -14.84
C THR A 99 -4.18 18.07 -13.43
N HIS A 100 -3.34 17.21 -12.85
CA HIS A 100 -2.71 17.46 -11.55
C HIS A 100 -1.72 18.64 -11.58
N ILE A 101 -0.95 18.79 -12.66
CA ILE A 101 -0.04 19.93 -12.85
C ILE A 101 -0.83 21.25 -12.97
N VAL A 102 -1.91 21.26 -13.77
CA VAL A 102 -2.78 22.44 -13.90
C VAL A 102 -3.43 22.79 -12.56
N LEU A 103 -3.95 21.80 -11.85
CA LEU A 103 -4.52 21.98 -10.50
C LEU A 103 -3.48 22.58 -9.53
N SER A 104 -2.24 22.08 -9.56
CA SER A 104 -1.14 22.61 -8.74
C SER A 104 -0.90 24.10 -9.02
N GLY A 105 -0.82 24.48 -10.31
CA GLY A 105 -0.66 25.89 -10.70
C GLY A 105 -1.80 26.79 -10.24
N MET A 106 -3.05 26.33 -10.38
CA MET A 106 -4.23 27.09 -9.93
C MET A 106 -4.25 27.26 -8.40
N LEU A 107 -3.94 26.21 -7.65
CA LEU A 107 -3.84 26.26 -6.18
C LEU A 107 -2.71 27.17 -5.70
N PHE A 108 -1.58 27.18 -6.40
CA PHE A 108 -0.46 28.09 -6.13
C PHE A 108 -0.88 29.55 -6.30
N LEU A 109 -1.56 29.90 -7.39
CA LEU A 109 -2.07 31.26 -7.61
C LEU A 109 -3.10 31.66 -6.55
N ALA A 110 -4.02 30.75 -6.18
CA ALA A 110 -4.99 30.98 -5.11
C ALA A 110 -4.30 31.20 -3.74
N SER A 111 -3.22 30.45 -3.46
CA SER A 111 -2.40 30.63 -2.26
C SER A 111 -1.84 32.05 -2.17
N ILE A 112 -1.27 32.58 -3.25
CA ILE A 112 -0.72 33.95 -3.28
C ILE A 112 -1.82 34.97 -3.00
N TRP A 113 -2.98 34.81 -3.64
CA TRP A 113 -4.12 35.71 -3.42
C TRP A 113 -4.55 35.71 -1.95
N HIS A 114 -4.76 34.54 -1.34
CA HIS A 114 -5.17 34.43 0.06
C HIS A 114 -4.12 34.95 1.06
N TRP A 115 -2.84 34.89 0.70
CA TRP A 115 -1.78 35.46 1.54
C TRP A 115 -1.85 37.00 1.58
N ILE A 116 -2.06 37.61 0.42
CA ILE A 116 -2.10 39.07 0.24
C ILE A 116 -3.40 39.62 0.84
N TYR A 117 -4.54 39.02 0.50
CA TYR A 117 -5.87 39.45 0.95
C TYR A 117 -6.33 38.66 2.18
N TRP A 118 -5.52 38.68 3.23
CA TRP A 118 -5.75 37.89 4.44
C TRP A 118 -6.81 38.50 5.39
N ASP A 119 -6.95 39.82 5.43
CA ASP A 119 -7.84 40.54 6.34
C ASP A 119 -9.26 40.72 5.74
N LEU A 120 -9.97 39.60 5.61
CA LEU A 120 -11.36 39.58 5.16
C LEU A 120 -12.31 39.66 6.36
N GLU A 121 -13.38 40.44 6.23
CA GLU A 121 -14.44 40.53 7.26
C GLU A 121 -15.04 39.16 7.61
N LEU A 122 -15.04 38.23 6.66
CA LEU A 122 -15.45 36.83 6.86
C LEU A 122 -14.72 36.13 8.03
N PHE A 123 -13.47 36.51 8.30
CA PHE A 123 -12.64 35.87 9.32
C PHE A 123 -12.75 36.53 10.70
N ARG A 124 -13.54 37.59 10.85
CA ARG A 124 -13.71 38.34 12.11
C ARG A 124 -15.02 37.95 12.79
N ASP A 125 -15.02 37.84 14.12
CA ASP A 125 -16.26 37.72 14.90
C ASP A 125 -17.01 39.07 14.83
N PRO A 126 -18.25 39.11 14.31
CA PRO A 126 -19.01 40.35 14.16
C PRO A 126 -19.23 41.14 15.46
N ARG A 127 -19.06 40.50 16.62
CA ARG A 127 -19.27 41.11 17.94
C ARG A 127 -18.01 41.75 18.52
N THR A 128 -16.83 41.23 18.17
CA THR A 128 -15.55 41.64 18.79
C THR A 128 -14.58 42.23 17.79
N GLY A 129 -14.75 41.98 16.49
CA GLY A 129 -13.81 42.35 15.44
C GLY A 129 -12.52 41.53 15.42
N GLU A 130 -12.36 40.57 16.34
CA GLU A 130 -11.21 39.68 16.45
C GLU A 130 -11.31 38.50 15.47
N PRO A 131 -10.18 37.95 15.00
CA PRO A 131 -10.19 36.73 14.18
C PRO A 131 -10.85 35.56 14.91
N ALA A 132 -11.84 34.93 14.28
CA ALA A 132 -12.56 33.81 14.87
C ALA A 132 -13.03 32.80 13.82
N LEU A 133 -12.92 31.51 14.16
CA LEU A 133 -13.43 30.41 13.35
C LEU A 133 -14.43 29.59 14.17
N ASP A 134 -15.65 29.46 13.66
CA ASP A 134 -16.66 28.57 14.24
C ASP A 134 -16.38 27.11 13.88
N LEU A 135 -15.31 26.55 14.46
CA LEU A 135 -14.77 25.22 14.14
C LEU A 135 -15.84 24.10 14.15
N PRO A 136 -16.79 24.04 15.11
CA PRO A 136 -17.85 23.03 15.07
C PRO A 136 -18.73 23.09 13.83
N LYS A 137 -19.05 24.30 13.36
CA LYS A 137 -19.86 24.49 12.15
C LYS A 137 -19.05 24.20 10.89
N ILE A 138 -17.80 24.64 10.83
CA ILE A 138 -16.87 24.32 9.74
C ILE A 138 -16.71 22.79 9.61
N PHE A 139 -16.61 22.08 10.72
CA PHE A 139 -16.61 20.61 10.73
C PHE A 139 -17.88 20.03 10.09
N GLY A 140 -19.07 20.55 10.44
CA GLY A 140 -20.32 20.13 9.82
C GLY A 140 -20.36 20.35 8.30
N ILE A 141 -19.86 21.51 7.82
CA ILE A 141 -19.75 21.83 6.38
C ILE A 141 -18.84 20.82 5.69
N HIS A 142 -17.61 20.64 6.19
CA HIS A 142 -16.63 19.74 5.57
C HIS A 142 -17.06 18.28 5.63
N LEU A 143 -17.68 17.84 6.74
CA LEU A 143 -18.22 16.50 6.87
C LEU A 143 -19.32 16.27 5.81
N LEU A 144 -20.26 17.20 5.65
CA LEU A 144 -21.30 17.08 4.63
C LEU A 144 -20.71 16.97 3.21
N LEU A 145 -19.77 17.85 2.85
CA LEU A 145 -19.12 17.82 1.53
C LEU A 145 -18.34 16.52 1.29
N SER A 146 -17.54 16.09 2.27
CA SER A 146 -16.79 14.83 2.18
C SER A 146 -17.72 13.60 2.05
N SER A 147 -18.90 13.67 2.66
CA SER A 147 -19.87 12.57 2.66
C SER A 147 -20.68 12.51 1.37
N LEU A 148 -21.00 13.67 0.77
CA LEU A 148 -21.54 13.74 -0.58
C LEU A 148 -20.57 13.17 -1.61
N LEU A 149 -19.28 13.50 -1.49
CA LEU A 149 -18.24 12.93 -2.35
C LEU A 149 -18.07 11.42 -2.13
N CYS A 150 -18.06 10.96 -0.87
CA CYS A 150 -17.99 9.55 -0.53
C CYS A 150 -19.17 8.75 -1.11
N PHE A 151 -20.40 9.25 -0.90
CA PHE A 151 -21.60 8.66 -1.47
C PHE A 151 -21.54 8.63 -2.99
N GLY A 152 -21.17 9.75 -3.63
CA GLY A 152 -21.09 9.85 -5.08
C GLY A 152 -20.06 8.89 -5.68
N PHE A 153 -18.89 8.76 -5.05
CA PHE A 153 -17.88 7.78 -5.46
C PHE A 153 -18.44 6.35 -5.42
N GLY A 154 -19.10 5.96 -4.32
CA GLY A 154 -19.70 4.64 -4.20
C GLY A 154 -20.85 4.40 -5.17
N ALA A 155 -21.79 5.34 -5.25
CA ALA A 155 -23.03 5.20 -6.00
C ALA A 155 -22.86 5.33 -7.52
N PHE A 156 -21.84 6.07 -7.97
CA PHE A 156 -21.64 6.39 -9.39
C PHE A 156 -20.33 5.81 -9.96
N HIS A 157 -19.19 6.11 -9.33
CA HIS A 157 -17.89 5.72 -9.86
C HIS A 157 -17.65 4.23 -9.73
N ALA A 158 -17.74 3.69 -8.50
CA ALA A 158 -17.45 2.28 -8.22
C ALA A 158 -18.47 1.32 -8.84
N THR A 159 -19.74 1.70 -8.86
CA THR A 159 -20.84 0.91 -9.46
C THR A 159 -20.84 0.93 -10.98
N GLY A 160 -20.04 1.80 -11.61
CA GLY A 160 -20.07 2.04 -13.05
C GLY A 160 -21.36 2.69 -13.55
N LEU A 161 -22.25 3.16 -12.66
CA LEU A 161 -23.47 3.85 -13.06
C LEU A 161 -23.17 5.18 -13.77
N PHE A 162 -22.15 5.90 -13.28
CA PHE A 162 -21.59 7.07 -13.93
C PHE A 162 -20.10 7.18 -13.58
N GLY A 163 -19.33 6.26 -14.16
CA GLY A 163 -17.89 6.12 -14.00
C GLY A 163 -17.40 4.77 -14.55
N PRO A 164 -16.09 4.50 -14.52
CA PRO A 164 -15.51 3.30 -15.11
C PRO A 164 -15.63 2.04 -14.22
N GLY A 165 -15.93 2.21 -12.93
CA GLY A 165 -15.79 1.14 -11.93
C GLY A 165 -14.41 1.15 -11.25
N ILE A 166 -13.99 -0.01 -10.75
CA ILE A 166 -12.70 -0.21 -10.07
C ILE A 166 -12.01 -1.47 -10.58
N TRP A 167 -10.71 -1.61 -10.31
CA TRP A 167 -9.99 -2.85 -10.64
C TRP A 167 -10.51 -4.04 -9.82
N VAL A 168 -10.85 -5.12 -10.51
CA VAL A 168 -11.26 -6.42 -9.94
C VAL A 168 -10.45 -7.51 -10.64
N SER A 169 -10.16 -8.59 -9.92
CA SER A 169 -9.47 -9.74 -10.50
C SER A 169 -9.97 -11.06 -9.92
N ASP A 170 -9.60 -12.17 -10.57
CA ASP A 170 -9.75 -13.51 -10.04
C ASP A 170 -8.83 -13.75 -8.84
N ALA A 171 -9.06 -14.86 -8.12
CA ALA A 171 -8.36 -15.20 -6.88
C ALA A 171 -6.82 -15.34 -7.05
N TYR A 172 -6.33 -15.53 -8.29
CA TYR A 172 -4.92 -15.72 -8.60
C TYR A 172 -4.32 -14.57 -9.41
N GLY A 173 -5.10 -13.51 -9.69
CA GLY A 173 -4.62 -12.31 -10.36
C GLY A 173 -4.14 -12.52 -11.78
N VAL A 174 -4.82 -13.39 -12.54
CA VAL A 174 -4.45 -13.67 -13.93
C VAL A 174 -5.20 -12.74 -14.88
N THR A 175 -6.45 -12.43 -14.57
CA THR A 175 -7.45 -11.81 -15.46
C THR A 175 -8.00 -10.47 -14.97
N GLY A 176 -7.18 -9.72 -14.23
CA GLY A 176 -7.59 -8.44 -13.67
C GLY A 176 -7.95 -7.41 -14.71
N LYS A 177 -9.00 -6.64 -14.42
CA LYS A 177 -9.46 -5.53 -15.25
C LYS A 177 -10.37 -4.60 -14.45
N VAL A 178 -10.60 -3.42 -15.00
CA VAL A 178 -11.57 -2.46 -14.46
C VAL A 178 -12.99 -2.97 -14.75
N GLN A 179 -13.83 -3.01 -13.72
CA GLN A 179 -15.22 -3.42 -13.83
C GLN A 179 -16.15 -2.58 -12.95
N PRO A 180 -17.42 -2.37 -13.39
CA PRO A 180 -18.51 -1.96 -12.52
C PRO A 180 -18.71 -2.94 -11.36
N VAL A 181 -18.88 -2.45 -10.13
CA VAL A 181 -19.05 -3.28 -8.95
C VAL A 181 -20.37 -2.98 -8.24
N ALA A 182 -21.28 -3.95 -8.22
CA ALA A 182 -22.52 -3.84 -7.47
C ALA A 182 -22.28 -3.90 -5.95
N PRO A 183 -23.04 -3.16 -5.12
CA PRO A 183 -22.85 -3.18 -3.68
C PRO A 183 -23.36 -4.49 -3.04
N ALA A 184 -22.57 -5.06 -2.13
CA ALA A 184 -23.00 -6.17 -1.27
C ALA A 184 -23.44 -5.65 0.11
N TRP A 185 -24.71 -5.86 0.45
CA TRP A 185 -25.31 -5.39 1.71
C TRP A 185 -25.31 -6.44 2.83
N GLY A 186 -25.02 -7.69 2.49
CA GLY A 186 -24.90 -8.78 3.45
C GLY A 186 -23.56 -8.77 4.21
N PRO A 187 -23.34 -9.75 5.11
CA PRO A 187 -22.12 -9.82 5.91
C PRO A 187 -20.84 -9.97 5.09
N ASP A 188 -20.94 -10.53 3.88
CA ASP A 188 -19.79 -10.66 2.98
C ASP A 188 -19.29 -9.29 2.45
N GLY A 189 -20.07 -8.22 2.58
CA GLY A 189 -19.59 -6.85 2.32
C GLY A 189 -18.49 -6.38 3.29
N PHE A 190 -18.33 -7.06 4.44
CA PHE A 190 -17.24 -6.79 5.39
C PHE A 190 -15.99 -7.65 5.12
N ASN A 191 -16.05 -8.58 4.15
CA ASN A 191 -14.90 -9.35 3.73
C ASN A 191 -13.91 -8.43 2.99
N PRO A 192 -12.66 -8.27 3.45
CA PRO A 192 -11.70 -7.34 2.84
C PRO A 192 -11.32 -7.73 1.40
N PHE A 193 -11.63 -8.96 0.97
CA PHE A 193 -11.39 -9.44 -0.40
C PHE A 193 -12.61 -9.32 -1.31
N ASN A 194 -13.79 -8.92 -0.80
CA ASN A 194 -14.96 -8.71 -1.64
C ASN A 194 -15.03 -7.25 -2.13
N PRO A 195 -14.83 -6.97 -3.44
CA PRO A 195 -14.89 -5.61 -3.97
C PRO A 195 -16.29 -4.98 -3.83
N SER A 196 -17.35 -5.80 -3.80
CA SER A 196 -18.74 -5.36 -3.60
C SER A 196 -18.96 -4.67 -2.25
N GLY A 197 -18.13 -5.02 -1.25
CA GLY A 197 -18.07 -4.34 0.05
C GLY A 197 -17.58 -2.89 -0.04
N ILE A 198 -16.74 -2.57 -1.03
CA ILE A 198 -16.22 -1.22 -1.24
C ILE A 198 -17.35 -0.28 -1.66
N ALA A 199 -18.17 -0.71 -2.63
CA ALA A 199 -19.30 0.09 -3.11
C ALA A 199 -20.34 0.30 -1.99
N SER A 200 -20.72 -0.76 -1.27
CA SER A 200 -21.67 -0.63 -0.15
C SER A 200 -21.12 0.20 1.00
N HIS A 201 -19.82 0.09 1.32
CA HIS A 201 -19.16 0.94 2.30
C HIS A 201 -19.29 2.43 1.95
N HIS A 202 -18.91 2.83 0.73
CA HIS A 202 -18.93 4.23 0.33
C HIS A 202 -20.35 4.81 0.30
N ILE A 203 -21.33 4.04 -0.18
CA ILE A 203 -22.73 4.44 -0.18
C ILE A 203 -23.22 4.63 1.27
N ALA A 204 -23.05 3.62 2.14
CA ALA A 204 -23.53 3.68 3.51
C ALA A 204 -22.81 4.75 4.35
N ALA A 205 -21.48 4.80 4.31
CA ALA A 205 -20.68 5.78 5.04
C ALA A 205 -20.97 7.20 4.55
N GLY A 206 -21.14 7.39 3.24
CA GLY A 206 -21.56 8.66 2.66
C GLY A 206 -22.96 9.08 3.15
N THR A 207 -23.94 8.17 3.16
CA THR A 207 -25.27 8.47 3.71
C THR A 207 -25.24 8.83 5.19
N VAL A 208 -24.53 8.05 6.02
CA VAL A 208 -24.36 8.34 7.45
C VAL A 208 -23.67 9.68 7.66
N GLY A 209 -22.62 9.96 6.89
CA GLY A 209 -21.87 11.20 6.97
C GLY A 209 -22.68 12.43 6.54
N ILE A 210 -23.60 12.30 5.58
CA ILE A 210 -24.54 13.37 5.22
C ILE A 210 -25.45 13.70 6.41
N LEU A 211 -26.04 12.68 7.04
CA LEU A 211 -26.90 12.87 8.21
C LEU A 211 -26.12 13.48 9.39
N ALA A 212 -24.90 13.00 9.64
CA ALA A 212 -24.02 13.54 10.67
C ALA A 212 -23.58 14.98 10.36
N GLY A 213 -23.26 15.29 9.10
CA GLY A 213 -22.94 16.65 8.66
C GLY A 213 -24.09 17.62 8.93
N LEU A 214 -25.32 17.24 8.57
CA LEU A 214 -26.52 18.03 8.86
C LEU A 214 -26.75 18.20 10.37
N PHE A 215 -26.54 17.15 11.16
CA PHE A 215 -26.58 17.25 12.62
C PHE A 215 -25.55 18.27 13.14
N HIS A 216 -24.30 18.20 12.68
CA HIS A 216 -23.25 19.13 13.11
C HIS A 216 -23.45 20.58 12.64
N LEU A 217 -24.22 20.79 11.57
CA LEU A 217 -24.65 22.13 11.14
C LEU A 217 -25.79 22.69 11.99
N THR A 218 -26.67 21.83 12.48
CA THR A 218 -27.92 22.23 13.17
C THR A 218 -27.81 22.23 14.69
N VAL A 219 -26.88 21.47 15.27
CA VAL A 219 -26.75 21.28 16.72
C VAL A 219 -25.43 21.86 17.22
N ARG A 220 -25.51 22.76 18.21
CA ARG A 220 -24.32 23.32 18.87
C ARG A 220 -23.72 22.33 19.86
N PRO A 221 -22.38 22.30 20.03
CA PRO A 221 -21.75 21.42 21.00
C PRO A 221 -22.26 21.69 22.43
N PRO A 222 -22.51 20.63 23.22
CA PRO A 222 -22.77 20.77 24.65
C PRO A 222 -21.65 21.54 25.35
N GLN A 223 -22.01 22.45 26.26
CA GLN A 223 -21.04 23.30 26.95
C GLN A 223 -19.93 22.51 27.66
N ARG A 224 -20.27 21.34 28.25
CA ARG A 224 -19.30 20.45 28.89
C ARG A 224 -18.24 19.97 27.91
N LEU A 225 -18.65 19.53 26.71
CA LEU A 225 -17.73 19.06 25.66
C LEU A 225 -16.92 20.21 25.07
N TYR A 226 -17.56 21.35 24.80
CA TYR A 226 -16.88 22.54 24.27
C TYR A 226 -15.71 22.97 25.17
N ARG A 227 -15.92 22.95 26.50
CA ARG A 227 -14.89 23.28 27.49
C ARG A 227 -13.84 22.18 27.63
N ALA A 228 -14.27 20.92 27.77
CA ALA A 228 -13.36 19.79 27.98
C ALA A 228 -12.40 19.60 26.80
N LEU A 229 -12.90 19.71 25.57
CA LEU A 229 -12.12 19.54 24.34
C LEU A 229 -11.56 20.86 23.80
N ARG A 230 -11.66 21.97 24.54
CA ARG A 230 -11.13 23.28 24.13
C ARG A 230 -11.52 23.65 22.70
N MET A 231 -12.78 23.48 22.30
CA MET A 231 -13.24 23.60 20.90
C MET A 231 -13.10 25.01 20.28
N GLY A 232 -12.72 26.02 21.06
CA GLY A 232 -12.32 27.35 20.55
C GLY A 232 -10.84 27.44 20.15
N ASN A 233 -10.04 26.39 20.36
CA ASN A 233 -8.63 26.33 19.98
C ASN A 233 -8.47 25.41 18.75
N ILE A 234 -8.00 25.94 17.63
CA ILE A 234 -7.79 25.17 16.40
C ILE A 234 -6.80 24.01 16.58
N GLU A 235 -5.87 24.11 17.54
CA GLU A 235 -4.91 23.04 17.82
C GLU A 235 -5.58 21.75 18.34
N THR A 236 -6.79 21.85 18.92
CA THR A 236 -7.56 20.64 19.26
C THR A 236 -7.96 19.85 18.02
N VAL A 237 -8.31 20.55 16.93
CA VAL A 237 -8.67 19.96 15.65
C VAL A 237 -7.43 19.36 15.00
N LEU A 238 -6.28 20.04 15.08
CA LEU A 238 -5.01 19.48 14.62
C LEU A 238 -4.68 18.16 15.33
N SER A 239 -4.76 18.11 16.66
CA SER A 239 -4.49 16.89 17.43
C SER A 239 -5.45 15.75 17.06
N SER A 240 -6.76 16.00 17.02
CA SER A 240 -7.73 14.94 16.70
C SER A 240 -7.64 14.49 15.23
N SER A 241 -7.35 15.40 14.30
CA SER A 241 -7.17 15.07 12.88
C SER A 241 -5.91 14.25 12.66
N ILE A 242 -4.80 14.57 13.32
CA ILE A 242 -3.59 13.72 13.29
C ILE A 242 -3.92 12.30 13.79
N SER A 243 -4.79 12.17 14.80
CA SER A 243 -5.24 10.85 15.26
C SER A 243 -5.97 10.05 14.19
N ALA A 244 -6.88 10.69 13.44
CA ALA A 244 -7.60 10.04 12.35
C ALA A 244 -6.66 9.69 11.18
N VAL A 245 -5.64 10.51 10.92
CA VAL A 245 -4.65 10.29 9.86
C VAL A 245 -3.76 9.09 10.17
N PHE A 246 -3.17 8.99 11.37
CA PHE A 246 -2.32 7.84 11.70
C PHE A 246 -3.13 6.54 11.77
N PHE A 247 -4.39 6.60 12.23
CA PHE A 247 -5.28 5.46 12.20
C PHE A 247 -5.48 4.95 10.77
N SER A 248 -5.83 5.85 9.84
CA SER A 248 -5.98 5.52 8.43
C SER A 248 -4.70 4.95 7.83
N ALA A 249 -3.54 5.52 8.18
CA ALA A 249 -2.23 5.04 7.70
C ALA A 249 -1.89 3.62 8.20
N PHE A 250 -2.24 3.27 9.45
CA PHE A 250 -2.08 1.88 9.93
C PHE A 250 -3.01 0.91 9.20
N ILE A 251 -4.27 1.31 8.94
CA ILE A 251 -5.22 0.47 8.20
C ILE A 251 -4.73 0.21 6.78
N THR A 252 -4.32 1.25 6.04
CA THR A 252 -3.84 1.10 4.66
C THR A 252 -2.52 0.34 4.58
N CYS A 253 -1.64 0.50 5.57
CA CYS A 253 -0.45 -0.32 5.71
C CYS A 253 -0.82 -1.81 5.89
N GLY A 254 -1.78 -2.11 6.76
CA GLY A 254 -2.26 -3.47 6.98
C GLY A 254 -2.84 -4.09 5.73
N THR A 255 -3.80 -3.41 5.08
CA THR A 255 -4.45 -3.93 3.86
C THR A 255 -3.47 -4.07 2.70
N MET A 256 -2.47 -3.19 2.57
CA MET A 256 -1.40 -3.36 1.60
C MET A 256 -0.53 -4.58 1.90
N TRP A 257 -0.19 -4.85 3.16
CA TRP A 257 0.68 -5.98 3.49
C TRP A 257 -0.03 -7.34 3.39
N TYR A 258 -1.24 -7.44 3.92
CA TYR A 258 -2.04 -8.67 3.93
C TYR A 258 -2.76 -8.94 2.61
N GLY A 259 -3.05 -7.88 1.84
CA GLY A 259 -3.91 -7.96 0.67
C GLY A 259 -5.37 -7.63 1.01
N SER A 260 -6.07 -7.09 0.03
CA SER A 260 -7.49 -6.76 0.03
C SER A 260 -7.94 -6.53 -1.42
N ALA A 261 -9.25 -6.39 -1.65
CA ALA A 261 -9.80 -5.99 -2.95
C ALA A 261 -9.24 -4.65 -3.45
N THR A 262 -8.78 -3.76 -2.55
CA THR A 262 -8.20 -2.46 -2.91
C THR A 262 -6.70 -2.49 -3.21
N THR A 263 -6.04 -3.63 -3.00
CA THR A 263 -4.60 -3.80 -3.20
C THR A 263 -4.31 -5.05 -4.04
N PRO A 264 -4.88 -5.13 -5.26
CA PRO A 264 -4.79 -6.30 -6.13
C PRO A 264 -3.33 -6.61 -6.49
N LEU A 265 -3.03 -7.90 -6.63
CA LEU A 265 -1.67 -8.36 -6.84
C LEU A 265 -1.10 -7.97 -8.22
N GLU A 266 -1.94 -7.78 -9.22
CA GLU A 266 -1.51 -7.33 -10.56
C GLU A 266 -1.02 -5.89 -10.60
N LEU A 267 -1.43 -5.06 -9.63
CA LEU A 267 -1.02 -3.66 -9.55
C LEU A 267 0.14 -3.47 -8.56
N PHE A 268 0.18 -4.25 -7.47
CA PHE A 268 1.14 -4.03 -6.38
C PHE A 268 2.15 -5.19 -6.17
N GLY A 269 2.01 -6.29 -6.91
CA GLY A 269 2.73 -7.54 -6.71
C GLY A 269 2.07 -8.46 -5.69
N PRO A 270 2.47 -9.74 -5.62
CA PRO A 270 1.92 -10.71 -4.66
C PRO A 270 2.26 -10.34 -3.20
N THR A 271 1.62 -11.02 -2.25
CA THR A 271 1.93 -10.89 -0.83
C THR A 271 2.91 -11.96 -0.38
N ARG A 272 3.61 -11.73 0.73
CA ARG A 272 4.49 -12.76 1.32
C ARG A 272 3.73 -14.01 1.76
N TYR A 273 2.46 -13.84 2.16
CA TYR A 273 1.63 -14.93 2.69
C TYR A 273 1.26 -15.95 1.61
N GLN A 274 1.19 -15.52 0.35
CA GLN A 274 0.98 -16.41 -0.79
C GLN A 274 2.19 -17.33 -1.01
N TRP A 275 3.42 -16.82 -0.82
CA TRP A 275 4.61 -17.66 -0.80
C TRP A 275 4.66 -18.58 0.43
N ASP A 276 4.43 -18.02 1.62
CA ASP A 276 4.56 -18.74 2.89
C ASP A 276 3.56 -19.92 3.00
N SER A 277 2.42 -19.84 2.32
CA SER A 277 1.39 -20.90 2.25
C SER A 277 1.47 -21.78 1.01
N GLY A 278 2.34 -21.50 0.04
CA GLY A 278 2.37 -22.21 -1.24
C GLY A 278 1.09 -22.00 -2.07
N TYR A 279 0.48 -20.81 -1.99
CA TYR A 279 -0.83 -20.51 -2.58
C TYR A 279 -0.87 -20.75 -4.10
N PHE A 280 0.12 -20.21 -4.83
CA PHE A 280 0.19 -20.38 -6.28
C PHE A 280 0.65 -21.77 -6.68
N GLN A 281 1.61 -22.35 -5.95
CA GLN A 281 2.05 -23.72 -6.12
C GLN A 281 0.87 -24.71 -6.07
N GLN A 282 0.02 -24.62 -5.05
CA GLN A 282 -1.14 -25.51 -4.89
C GLN A 282 -2.14 -25.37 -6.06
N GLU A 283 -2.37 -24.16 -6.57
CA GLU A 283 -3.26 -23.97 -7.72
C GLU A 283 -2.66 -24.52 -9.01
N ILE A 284 -1.35 -24.36 -9.21
CA ILE A 284 -0.62 -24.93 -10.35
C ILE A 284 -0.73 -26.45 -10.31
N GLU A 285 -0.39 -27.07 -9.17
CA GLU A 285 -0.50 -28.52 -8.96
C GLU A 285 -1.93 -29.00 -9.22
N ARG A 286 -2.93 -28.33 -8.66
CA ARG A 286 -4.35 -28.64 -8.90
C ARG A 286 -4.72 -28.59 -10.39
N ARG A 287 -4.25 -27.59 -11.15
CA ARG A 287 -4.54 -27.49 -12.59
C ARG A 287 -3.88 -28.60 -13.39
N VAL A 288 -2.62 -28.91 -13.07
CA VAL A 288 -1.86 -30.00 -13.72
C VAL A 288 -2.53 -31.34 -13.43
N GLU A 289 -2.86 -31.63 -12.18
CA GLU A 289 -3.54 -32.88 -11.80
C GLU A 289 -4.87 -33.05 -12.52
N ASN A 290 -5.70 -32.00 -12.59
CA ASN A 290 -6.96 -32.06 -13.32
C ASN A 290 -6.75 -32.33 -14.81
N ALA A 291 -5.79 -31.65 -15.45
CA ALA A 291 -5.49 -31.89 -16.86
C ALA A 291 -5.00 -33.33 -17.12
N ILE A 292 -4.18 -33.88 -16.23
CA ILE A 292 -3.72 -35.29 -16.33
C ILE A 292 -4.90 -36.26 -16.12
N ASN A 293 -5.78 -35.99 -15.17
CA ASN A 293 -6.99 -36.80 -14.93
C ASN A 293 -7.96 -36.77 -16.12
N GLU A 294 -7.96 -35.67 -16.90
CA GLU A 294 -8.69 -35.54 -18.17
C GLU A 294 -7.98 -36.21 -19.35
N GLY A 295 -6.84 -36.87 -19.13
CA GLY A 295 -6.10 -37.65 -20.12
C GLY A 295 -4.95 -36.90 -20.81
N ALA A 296 -4.59 -35.69 -20.36
CA ALA A 296 -3.42 -34.99 -20.88
C ALA A 296 -2.12 -35.68 -20.44
N THR A 297 -1.12 -35.67 -21.31
CA THR A 297 0.25 -36.01 -20.92
C THR A 297 0.83 -34.97 -19.95
N PRO A 298 1.86 -35.29 -19.15
CA PRO A 298 2.52 -34.30 -18.29
C PRO A 298 3.02 -33.06 -19.07
N GLU A 299 3.56 -33.25 -20.28
CA GLU A 299 3.99 -32.15 -21.14
C GLU A 299 2.83 -31.22 -21.52
N GLU A 300 1.70 -31.79 -21.94
CA GLU A 300 0.49 -31.01 -22.27
C GLU A 300 -0.11 -30.33 -21.04
N ALA A 301 -0.14 -31.01 -19.89
CA ALA A 301 -0.68 -30.47 -18.65
C ALA A 301 0.11 -29.25 -18.16
N TRP A 302 1.44 -29.35 -18.11
CA TRP A 302 2.31 -28.24 -17.73
C TRP A 302 2.33 -27.12 -18.78
N SER A 303 2.21 -27.44 -20.07
CA SER A 303 2.11 -26.43 -21.14
C SER A 303 0.82 -25.61 -21.11
N LYS A 304 -0.22 -26.06 -20.39
CA LYS A 304 -1.46 -25.29 -20.16
C LYS A 304 -1.36 -24.29 -19.00
N ILE A 305 -0.29 -24.32 -18.21
CA ILE A 305 -0.10 -23.40 -17.09
C ILE A 305 0.26 -22.01 -17.63
N PRO A 306 -0.46 -20.94 -17.26
CA PRO A 306 -0.11 -19.60 -17.69
C PRO A 306 1.22 -19.14 -17.07
N ASP A 307 2.10 -18.56 -17.88
CA ASP A 307 3.38 -17.97 -17.43
C ASP A 307 3.17 -16.97 -16.28
N LYS A 308 2.09 -16.16 -16.33
CA LYS A 308 1.73 -15.23 -15.25
C LYS A 308 1.54 -15.93 -13.90
N LEU A 309 0.87 -17.09 -13.91
CA LEU A 309 0.59 -17.87 -12.70
C LEU A 309 1.89 -18.51 -12.16
N ALA A 310 2.70 -19.08 -13.05
CA ALA A 310 4.02 -19.61 -12.69
C ALA A 310 4.93 -18.50 -12.12
N PHE A 311 4.86 -17.29 -12.66
CA PHE A 311 5.69 -16.18 -12.21
C PHE A 311 5.32 -15.67 -10.83
N TYR A 312 4.05 -15.77 -10.41
CA TYR A 312 3.70 -15.51 -9.02
C TYR A 312 4.28 -16.56 -8.05
N ASP A 313 4.53 -17.78 -8.52
CA ASP A 313 5.14 -18.87 -7.73
C ASP A 313 6.67 -18.83 -7.73
N TYR A 314 7.24 -17.62 -7.71
CA TYR A 314 8.68 -17.36 -7.67
C TYR A 314 9.01 -16.37 -6.55
N ILE A 315 9.96 -16.73 -5.67
CA ILE A 315 10.27 -15.97 -4.45
C ILE A 315 10.85 -14.57 -4.75
N GLY A 316 11.43 -14.34 -5.92
CA GLY A 316 11.91 -13.01 -6.30
C GLY A 316 10.78 -11.99 -6.39
N ASN A 317 9.52 -12.45 -6.53
CA ASN A 317 8.34 -11.61 -6.51
C ASN A 317 7.75 -11.41 -5.08
N ASN A 318 8.28 -12.09 -4.07
CA ASN A 318 7.86 -11.95 -2.69
C ASN A 318 8.37 -10.60 -2.11
N PRO A 319 7.48 -9.71 -1.63
CA PRO A 319 7.87 -8.39 -1.12
C PRO A 319 8.73 -8.47 0.16
N ALA A 320 8.82 -9.63 0.83
CA ALA A 320 9.64 -9.84 2.01
C ALA A 320 11.11 -10.23 1.71
N LYS A 321 11.55 -10.19 0.43
CA LYS A 321 12.95 -10.49 0.03
C LYS A 321 13.83 -9.28 -0.27
N GLY A 322 13.30 -8.07 -0.12
CA GLY A 322 14.04 -6.83 -0.35
C GLY A 322 15.08 -6.47 0.71
N GLY A 323 15.62 -5.25 0.63
CA GLY A 323 16.49 -4.67 1.64
C GLY A 323 16.39 -3.14 1.62
N LEU A 324 16.55 -2.49 2.79
CA LEU A 324 16.28 -1.05 2.96
C LEU A 324 17.07 -0.16 1.98
N PHE A 325 18.31 -0.51 1.71
CA PHE A 325 19.19 0.26 0.81
C PHE A 325 19.31 -0.34 -0.59
N ARG A 326 18.53 -1.37 -0.91
CA ARG A 326 18.45 -1.94 -2.26
C ARG A 326 17.40 -1.16 -3.04
N ALA A 327 17.80 0.01 -3.52
CA ALA A 327 16.92 0.93 -4.23
C ALA A 327 16.58 0.46 -5.66
N GLY A 328 15.50 1.01 -6.21
CA GLY A 328 15.08 0.80 -7.59
C GLY A 328 14.08 -0.34 -7.80
N PRO A 329 13.80 -0.67 -9.07
CA PRO A 329 12.82 -1.68 -9.45
C PRO A 329 13.29 -3.09 -9.10
N MET A 330 12.36 -4.04 -9.02
CA MET A 330 12.68 -5.45 -8.83
C MET A 330 13.59 -5.97 -9.95
N ASP A 331 13.39 -5.47 -11.17
CA ASP A 331 14.20 -5.84 -12.35
C ASP A 331 15.68 -5.48 -12.23
N LYS A 332 16.04 -4.48 -11.41
CA LYS A 332 17.45 -4.15 -11.12
C LYS A 332 18.13 -5.22 -10.25
N GLY A 333 17.34 -6.09 -9.61
CA GLY A 333 17.81 -7.23 -8.84
C GLY A 333 18.08 -8.46 -9.70
N ASP A 334 17.07 -9.28 -9.89
CA ASP A 334 17.17 -10.55 -10.61
C ASP A 334 17.20 -10.41 -12.14
N GLY A 335 16.79 -9.26 -12.67
CA GLY A 335 16.73 -8.97 -14.11
C GLY A 335 15.29 -8.78 -14.60
N ILE A 336 15.14 -8.40 -15.86
CA ILE A 336 13.83 -8.39 -16.55
C ILE A 336 13.52 -9.84 -16.89
N ALA A 337 12.37 -10.36 -16.44
CA ALA A 337 11.97 -11.73 -16.73
C ALA A 337 11.60 -11.89 -18.21
N GLU A 338 12.16 -12.89 -18.89
CA GLU A 338 11.96 -13.08 -20.34
C GLU A 338 11.03 -14.25 -20.66
N ALA A 339 11.21 -15.38 -19.96
CA ALA A 339 10.46 -16.60 -20.23
C ALA A 339 10.46 -17.56 -19.04
N TRP A 340 9.34 -18.27 -18.87
CA TRP A 340 9.31 -19.46 -18.02
C TRP A 340 10.11 -20.59 -18.67
N LEU A 341 11.02 -21.21 -17.92
CA LEU A 341 11.83 -22.32 -18.42
C LEU A 341 11.07 -23.65 -18.42
N GLY A 342 9.91 -23.72 -17.77
CA GLY A 342 9.17 -24.95 -17.52
C GLY A 342 9.36 -25.47 -16.11
N HIS A 343 8.48 -26.37 -15.69
CA HIS A 343 8.52 -26.99 -14.38
C HIS A 343 9.60 -28.09 -14.34
N PRO A 344 10.58 -28.01 -13.42
CA PRO A 344 11.62 -29.03 -13.28
C PRO A 344 11.16 -30.18 -12.37
N ILE A 345 11.08 -31.39 -12.93
CA ILE A 345 10.88 -32.63 -12.16
C ILE A 345 12.24 -33.31 -11.96
N PHE A 346 12.64 -33.48 -10.70
CA PHE A 346 13.89 -34.17 -10.36
C PHE A 346 13.60 -35.64 -10.08
N GLN A 347 14.48 -36.54 -10.54
CA GLN A 347 14.36 -37.97 -10.29
C GLN A 347 15.71 -38.55 -9.88
N ASP A 348 15.72 -39.51 -8.96
CA ASP A 348 16.93 -40.29 -8.69
C ASP A 348 17.12 -41.44 -9.69
N LYS A 349 18.23 -42.18 -9.56
CA LYS A 349 18.52 -43.36 -10.39
C LYS A 349 17.48 -44.49 -10.30
N GLU A 350 16.63 -44.48 -9.26
CA GLU A 350 15.54 -45.45 -9.07
C GLU A 350 14.24 -44.97 -9.72
N GLY A 351 14.24 -43.77 -10.33
CA GLY A 351 13.07 -43.15 -10.94
C GLY A 351 12.13 -42.49 -9.94
N ARG A 352 12.54 -42.33 -8.67
CA ARG A 352 11.72 -41.69 -7.64
C ARG A 352 11.76 -40.18 -7.83
N GLU A 353 10.59 -39.56 -7.91
CA GLU A 353 10.46 -38.11 -7.97
C GLU A 353 10.92 -37.45 -6.67
N LEU A 354 11.68 -36.36 -6.82
CA LEU A 354 12.25 -35.59 -5.74
C LEU A 354 11.82 -34.13 -5.84
N THR A 355 11.51 -33.54 -4.69
CA THR A 355 11.13 -32.13 -4.58
C THR A 355 12.26 -31.35 -3.91
N VAL A 356 12.62 -30.20 -4.49
CA VAL A 356 13.58 -29.28 -3.86
C VAL A 356 12.89 -28.53 -2.71
N ARG A 357 13.51 -28.52 -1.53
CA ARG A 357 13.00 -27.72 -0.41
C ARG A 357 13.13 -26.23 -0.74
N ARG A 358 11.99 -25.54 -0.87
CA ARG A 358 11.93 -24.10 -1.15
C ARG A 358 12.51 -23.23 -0.02
N MET A 359 13.07 -22.08 -0.38
CA MET A 359 13.62 -21.08 0.54
C MET A 359 12.49 -20.37 1.31
N PRO A 360 12.48 -20.39 2.65
CA PRO A 360 11.59 -19.52 3.42
C PRO A 360 12.05 -18.06 3.33
N ALA A 361 11.12 -17.10 3.37
CA ALA A 361 11.42 -15.67 3.18
C ALA A 361 12.48 -15.11 4.15
N PHE A 362 12.59 -15.68 5.36
CA PHE A 362 13.56 -15.27 6.38
C PHE A 362 15.03 -15.48 5.97
N PHE A 363 15.30 -16.45 5.10
CA PHE A 363 16.66 -16.84 4.75
C PHE A 363 17.20 -16.03 3.57
N GLU A 364 18.41 -15.47 3.69
CA GLU A 364 19.12 -14.86 2.57
C GLU A 364 19.88 -15.88 1.72
N THR A 365 20.39 -16.93 2.37
CA THR A 365 20.96 -18.11 1.72
C THR A 365 20.31 -19.35 2.30
N PHE A 366 20.12 -20.38 1.48
CA PHE A 366 19.45 -21.60 1.89
C PHE A 366 20.16 -22.81 1.24
N PRO A 367 20.32 -23.97 1.92
CA PRO A 367 20.94 -25.14 1.33
C PRO A 367 20.02 -25.83 0.32
N VAL A 368 20.61 -26.49 -0.68
CA VAL A 368 19.86 -27.28 -1.65
C VAL A 368 19.71 -28.70 -1.12
N ILE A 369 18.47 -29.06 -0.80
CA ILE A 369 18.06 -30.36 -0.27
C ILE A 369 16.88 -30.86 -1.11
N LEU A 370 16.97 -32.11 -1.55
CA LEU A 370 15.93 -32.80 -2.30
C LEU A 370 15.34 -33.90 -1.42
N VAL A 371 14.02 -33.91 -1.30
CA VAL A 371 13.25 -34.89 -0.52
C VAL A 371 12.34 -35.69 -1.42
N ASP A 372 12.01 -36.91 -1.05
CA ASP A 372 10.92 -37.65 -1.68
C ASP A 372 9.55 -37.19 -1.14
N LYS A 373 8.48 -37.78 -1.66
CA LYS A 373 7.09 -37.53 -1.25
C LYS A 373 6.82 -37.74 0.25
N ASP A 374 7.64 -38.55 0.93
CA ASP A 374 7.50 -38.85 2.36
C ASP A 374 8.35 -37.89 3.22
N GLY A 375 9.01 -36.91 2.60
CA GLY A 375 9.87 -35.93 3.25
C GLY A 375 11.25 -36.46 3.62
N ILE A 376 11.64 -37.63 3.12
CA ILE A 376 12.95 -38.24 3.40
C ILE A 376 13.99 -37.62 2.47
N ILE A 377 15.12 -37.19 3.03
CA ILE A 377 16.23 -36.63 2.26
C ILE A 377 16.82 -37.70 1.34
N ARG A 378 16.86 -37.42 0.04
CA ARG A 378 17.40 -38.32 -0.98
C ARG A 378 18.60 -37.76 -1.71
N ALA A 379 18.71 -36.44 -1.85
CA ALA A 379 19.88 -35.81 -2.43
C ALA A 379 20.15 -34.42 -1.85
N ASP A 380 21.39 -33.95 -1.91
CA ASP A 380 21.81 -32.62 -1.51
C ASP A 380 22.96 -32.08 -2.37
N ILE A 381 23.29 -30.79 -2.16
CA ILE A 381 24.57 -30.22 -2.57
C ILE A 381 25.43 -30.06 -1.30
N PRO A 382 26.37 -30.99 -1.05
CA PRO A 382 27.08 -31.03 0.22
C PRO A 382 28.07 -29.87 0.33
N PHE A 383 28.16 -29.27 1.52
CA PHE A 383 29.18 -28.26 1.81
C PHE A 383 30.58 -28.89 1.92
N ARG A 384 30.75 -29.90 2.79
CA ARG A 384 31.98 -30.73 2.86
C ARG A 384 31.78 -32.01 2.06
N ARG A 385 32.74 -32.33 1.18
CA ARG A 385 32.64 -33.49 0.27
C ARG A 385 33.19 -34.79 0.85
N ALA A 386 33.99 -34.74 1.91
CA ALA A 386 34.75 -35.89 2.42
C ALA A 386 33.87 -37.07 2.86
N GLU A 387 32.69 -36.80 3.40
CA GLU A 387 31.73 -37.82 3.89
C GLU A 387 30.36 -37.66 3.21
N SER A 388 30.34 -37.09 2.00
CA SER A 388 29.11 -36.95 1.23
C SER A 388 28.50 -38.33 0.95
N LYS A 389 27.20 -38.45 1.24
CA LYS A 389 26.39 -39.65 0.94
C LYS A 389 25.24 -39.37 -0.02
N TYR A 390 24.86 -38.11 -0.17
CA TYR A 390 23.66 -37.67 -0.87
C TYR A 390 23.96 -36.75 -2.05
N SER A 391 25.22 -36.68 -2.52
CA SER A 391 25.52 -35.78 -3.63
C SER A 391 24.75 -36.21 -4.90
N ILE A 392 24.38 -35.21 -5.69
CA ILE A 392 23.76 -35.39 -7.02
C ILE A 392 24.49 -36.45 -7.86
N GLU A 393 25.83 -36.48 -7.82
CA GLU A 393 26.65 -37.48 -8.52
C GLU A 393 26.48 -38.91 -7.97
N GLN A 394 26.44 -39.08 -6.64
CA GLN A 394 26.34 -40.40 -6.00
C GLN A 394 24.94 -41.00 -6.15
N VAL A 395 23.92 -40.15 -6.06
CA VAL A 395 22.51 -40.53 -6.16
C VAL A 395 22.09 -40.70 -7.62
N GLY A 396 22.76 -40.02 -8.55
CA GLY A 396 22.44 -40.06 -9.98
C GLY A 396 21.17 -39.28 -10.30
N VAL A 397 21.01 -38.09 -9.74
CA VAL A 397 19.81 -37.27 -9.94
C VAL A 397 19.79 -36.67 -11.35
N THR A 398 18.65 -36.77 -12.02
CA THR A 398 18.36 -36.11 -13.30
C THR A 398 17.28 -35.05 -13.11
N VAL A 399 17.13 -34.15 -14.09
CA VAL A 399 16.03 -33.18 -14.12
C VAL A 399 15.39 -33.16 -15.51
N ASN A 400 14.06 -33.26 -15.55
CA ASN A 400 13.24 -33.18 -16.75
C ASN A 400 12.37 -31.92 -16.68
N PHE A 401 12.23 -31.21 -17.79
CA PHE A 401 11.41 -30.00 -17.87
C PHE A 401 10.10 -30.25 -18.62
N TYR A 402 9.01 -29.75 -18.06
CA TYR A 402 7.67 -29.80 -18.65
C TYR A 402 7.08 -28.40 -18.77
N GLY A 403 6.52 -28.06 -19.93
CA GLY A 403 6.11 -26.70 -20.26
C GLY A 403 7.29 -25.73 -20.48
N GLY A 404 6.97 -24.49 -20.82
CA GLY A 404 7.95 -23.42 -21.01
C GLY A 404 9.03 -23.69 -22.07
N LYS A 405 10.12 -22.92 -22.01
CA LYS A 405 11.21 -22.93 -23.02
C LYS A 405 12.00 -24.25 -23.08
N LEU A 406 12.05 -25.02 -22.00
CA LEU A 406 12.80 -26.27 -21.92
C LEU A 406 11.91 -27.52 -21.99
N ASN A 407 10.65 -27.40 -22.42
CA ASN A 407 9.72 -28.53 -22.52
C ASN A 407 10.35 -29.76 -23.20
N GLY A 408 10.22 -30.93 -22.58
CA GLY A 408 10.73 -32.21 -23.08
C GLY A 408 12.26 -32.38 -22.96
N LYS A 409 12.99 -31.41 -22.40
CA LYS A 409 14.44 -31.52 -22.22
C LYS A 409 14.78 -32.21 -20.90
N SER A 410 15.77 -33.09 -20.96
CA SER A 410 16.34 -33.79 -19.81
C SER A 410 17.81 -33.47 -19.65
N PHE A 411 18.26 -33.29 -18.41
CA PHE A 411 19.65 -33.08 -18.06
C PHE A 411 20.09 -34.11 -17.02
N ASN A 412 21.24 -34.73 -17.25
CA ASN A 412 21.84 -35.75 -16.38
C ASN A 412 23.26 -35.39 -15.93
N ASP A 413 23.85 -34.32 -16.47
CA ASP A 413 25.14 -33.84 -15.99
C ASP A 413 24.97 -33.11 -14.65
N ALA A 414 25.78 -33.51 -13.67
CA ALA A 414 25.68 -32.98 -12.32
C ALA A 414 25.78 -31.44 -12.24
N PRO A 415 26.62 -30.73 -13.03
CA PRO A 415 26.65 -29.27 -13.04
C PRO A 415 25.29 -28.64 -13.40
N SER A 416 24.62 -29.10 -14.45
CA SER A 416 23.32 -28.59 -14.89
C SER A 416 22.21 -28.94 -13.91
N VAL A 417 22.16 -30.18 -13.42
CA VAL A 417 21.17 -30.60 -12.41
C VAL A 417 21.31 -29.73 -11.15
N LYS A 418 22.53 -29.51 -10.67
CA LYS A 418 22.80 -28.61 -9.53
C LYS A 418 22.40 -27.16 -9.80
N LYS A 419 22.58 -26.66 -11.03
CA LYS A 419 22.17 -25.30 -11.44
C LYS A 419 20.66 -25.15 -11.33
N TYR A 420 19.89 -26.10 -11.86
CA TYR A 420 18.43 -26.04 -11.80
C TYR A 420 17.89 -26.32 -10.40
N ALA A 421 18.50 -27.21 -9.63
CA ALA A 421 18.12 -27.43 -8.23
C ALA A 421 18.29 -26.15 -7.38
N ARG A 422 19.36 -25.38 -7.60
CA ARG A 422 19.54 -24.06 -6.96
C ARG A 422 18.46 -23.06 -7.37
N LYS A 423 18.00 -23.08 -8.62
CA LYS A 423 16.91 -22.21 -9.06
C LYS A 423 15.55 -22.65 -8.52
N ALA A 424 15.26 -23.95 -8.53
CA ALA A 424 14.00 -24.53 -8.04
C ALA A 424 13.78 -24.30 -6.53
N GLN A 425 14.87 -24.07 -5.78
CA GLN A 425 14.79 -23.60 -4.39
C GLN A 425 14.03 -22.26 -4.26
N LEU A 426 14.03 -21.45 -5.32
CA LEU A 426 13.37 -20.15 -5.40
C LEU A 426 11.93 -20.24 -5.93
N GLY A 427 11.42 -21.45 -6.20
CA GLY A 427 10.12 -21.68 -6.82
C GLY A 427 10.24 -22.00 -8.31
N GLU A 428 9.28 -21.54 -9.11
CA GLU A 428 9.31 -21.70 -10.56
C GLU A 428 10.53 -21.01 -11.21
N VAL A 429 10.98 -21.58 -12.33
CA VAL A 429 12.28 -21.26 -12.92
C VAL A 429 12.14 -20.36 -14.14
N PHE A 430 12.78 -19.19 -14.09
CA PHE A 430 12.74 -18.20 -15.18
C PHE A 430 14.11 -17.91 -15.78
N GLU A 431 14.07 -17.42 -17.02
CA GLU A 431 15.13 -16.72 -17.71
C GLU A 431 15.00 -15.22 -17.46
N PHE A 432 16.13 -14.54 -17.30
CA PHE A 432 16.17 -13.11 -16.98
C PHE A 432 17.24 -12.43 -17.81
N ASP A 433 16.89 -11.28 -18.40
CA ASP A 433 17.84 -10.32 -18.92
C ASP A 433 18.40 -9.46 -17.77
N ARG A 434 19.69 -9.63 -17.50
CA ARG A 434 20.43 -8.85 -16.51
C ARG A 434 21.32 -7.79 -17.13
N THR A 435 21.36 -7.71 -18.46
CA THR A 435 22.25 -6.81 -19.20
C THR A 435 21.63 -5.43 -19.37
N THR A 436 20.35 -5.35 -19.76
CA THR A 436 19.66 -4.08 -20.01
C THR A 436 19.73 -3.11 -18.84
N LEU A 437 19.54 -3.62 -17.62
CA LEU A 437 19.57 -2.81 -16.40
C LEU A 437 20.86 -2.98 -15.59
N GLU A 438 21.86 -3.72 -16.05
CA GLU A 438 23.03 -4.12 -15.26
C GLU A 438 22.63 -4.69 -13.89
N SER A 439 21.74 -5.68 -13.90
CA SER A 439 21.09 -6.20 -12.69
C SER A 439 22.06 -6.99 -11.82
N ASP A 440 22.11 -6.66 -10.52
CA ASP A 440 23.15 -7.12 -9.60
C ASP A 440 22.94 -8.53 -9.04
N GLY A 441 21.77 -9.12 -9.25
CA GLY A 441 21.41 -10.46 -8.79
C GLY A 441 20.94 -10.49 -7.34
N VAL A 442 20.59 -9.33 -6.76
CA VAL A 442 20.12 -9.22 -5.37
C VAL A 442 18.67 -8.76 -5.32
N PHE A 443 17.82 -9.49 -4.60
CA PHE A 443 16.40 -9.20 -4.52
C PHE A 443 16.09 -7.82 -3.93
N ARG A 444 15.03 -7.21 -4.48
CA ARG A 444 14.43 -5.94 -4.07
C ARG A 444 12.96 -6.16 -3.72
N SER A 445 12.36 -5.20 -3.01
CA SER A 445 10.94 -5.24 -2.67
C SER A 445 10.10 -4.61 -3.78
N SER A 446 8.84 -5.04 -3.89
CA SER A 446 7.84 -4.41 -4.76
C SER A 446 7.28 -3.12 -4.14
N PRO A 447 6.46 -2.35 -4.90
CA PRO A 447 5.70 -1.21 -4.39
C PRO A 447 4.84 -1.55 -3.16
N ARG A 448 4.34 -2.79 -3.04
CA ARG A 448 3.62 -3.26 -1.83
C ARG A 448 4.46 -3.10 -0.57
N GLY A 449 5.72 -3.55 -0.61
CA GLY A 449 6.62 -3.44 0.54
C GLY A 449 7.05 -2.00 0.83
N TRP A 450 7.36 -1.22 -0.21
CA TRP A 450 7.72 0.20 -0.05
C TRP A 450 6.57 1.05 0.52
N PHE A 451 5.35 0.85 0.02
CA PHE A 451 4.15 1.49 0.54
C PHE A 451 3.94 1.14 2.02
N THR A 452 3.99 -0.15 2.35
CA THR A 452 3.81 -0.66 3.71
C THR A 452 4.83 -0.03 4.66
N PHE A 453 6.12 -0.05 4.30
CA PHE A 453 7.19 0.51 5.12
C PHE A 453 7.02 2.01 5.35
N GLY A 454 6.78 2.79 4.28
CA GLY A 454 6.62 4.25 4.39
C GLY A 454 5.45 4.63 5.29
N HIS A 455 4.28 4.04 5.05
CA HIS A 455 3.06 4.38 5.79
C HIS A 455 3.11 3.93 7.25
N ALA A 456 3.72 2.78 7.56
CA ALA A 456 3.92 2.35 8.95
C ALA A 456 4.78 3.34 9.74
N ASN A 457 5.89 3.80 9.17
CA ASN A 457 6.78 4.76 9.82
C ASN A 457 6.11 6.12 9.98
N PHE A 458 5.42 6.63 8.94
CA PHE A 458 4.68 7.88 9.06
C PHE A 458 3.58 7.79 10.11
N ALA A 459 2.82 6.69 10.19
CA ALA A 459 1.79 6.50 11.21
C ALA A 459 2.37 6.61 12.63
N LEU A 460 3.54 6.01 12.87
CA LEU A 460 4.22 6.09 14.17
C LEU A 460 4.70 7.51 14.50
N ILE A 461 5.19 8.26 13.51
CA ILE A 461 5.60 9.66 13.68
C ILE A 461 4.36 10.55 13.95
N PHE A 462 3.26 10.35 13.22
CA PHE A 462 2.03 11.08 13.44
C PHE A 462 1.41 10.77 14.81
N PHE A 463 1.56 9.55 15.33
CA PHE A 463 1.16 9.25 16.72
C PHE A 463 1.86 10.17 17.72
N PHE A 464 3.17 10.41 17.58
CA PHE A 464 3.88 11.38 18.41
C PHE A 464 3.33 12.80 18.22
N GLY A 465 3.06 13.21 16.97
CA GLY A 465 2.43 14.50 16.67
C GLY A 465 1.07 14.70 17.35
N HIS A 466 0.25 13.65 17.42
CA HIS A 466 -1.02 13.67 18.13
C HIS A 466 -0.83 13.95 19.62
N LEU A 467 0.07 13.21 20.28
CA LEU A 467 0.37 13.38 21.71
C LEU A 467 0.91 14.78 22.01
N TRP A 468 1.81 15.28 21.15
CA TRP A 468 2.38 16.62 21.25
C TRP A 468 1.31 17.71 21.18
N HIS A 469 0.51 17.74 20.11
CA HIS A 469 -0.52 18.78 19.92
C HIS A 469 -1.70 18.62 20.88
N GLY A 470 -2.01 17.39 21.31
CA GLY A 470 -3.02 17.13 22.33
C GLY A 470 -2.60 17.70 23.68
N SER A 471 -1.35 17.44 24.09
CA SER A 471 -0.77 18.01 25.31
C SER A 471 -0.76 19.54 25.25
N ARG A 472 -0.32 20.12 24.13
CA ARG A 472 -0.28 21.58 23.94
C ARG A 472 -1.66 22.23 23.95
N THR A 473 -2.69 21.52 23.48
CA THR A 473 -4.08 21.97 23.54
C THR A 473 -4.61 22.01 24.98
N ILE A 474 -4.39 20.93 25.74
CA ILE A 474 -4.93 20.78 27.10
C ILE A 474 -4.19 21.70 28.09
N PHE A 475 -2.86 21.74 28.00
CA PHE A 475 -1.95 22.47 28.90
C PHE A 475 -1.49 23.82 28.32
N ARG A 476 -2.34 24.47 27.53
CA ARG A 476 -2.03 25.76 26.89
C ARG A 476 -1.69 26.85 27.93
N ASP A 477 -2.39 26.82 29.06
CA ASP A 477 -2.27 27.75 30.18
C ASP A 477 -0.89 27.71 30.85
N VAL A 478 -0.25 26.54 30.90
CA VAL A 478 1.06 26.35 31.54
C VAL A 478 2.21 26.16 30.54
N PHE A 479 1.98 26.40 29.24
CA PHE A 479 2.97 26.17 28.19
C PHE A 479 4.25 27.01 28.34
N ALA A 480 4.16 28.17 29.02
CA ALA A 480 5.29 29.06 29.31
C ALA A 480 5.95 28.80 30.67
N GLY A 481 5.50 27.78 31.40
CA GLY A 481 5.92 27.48 32.78
C GLY A 481 4.75 27.54 33.77
N ILE A 482 4.98 27.02 34.96
CA ILE A 482 4.04 27.10 36.09
C ILE A 482 4.37 28.33 36.96
N GLY A 483 3.35 28.97 37.53
CA GLY A 483 3.54 30.05 38.49
C GLY A 483 3.73 29.57 39.92
N ALA A 484 3.96 30.50 40.84
CA ALA A 484 4.19 30.23 42.26
C ALA A 484 2.93 29.68 42.98
N GLU A 485 1.75 29.84 42.40
CA GLU A 485 0.45 29.39 42.92
C GLU A 485 0.24 27.86 42.97
N VAL A 486 1.22 27.09 42.47
CA VAL A 486 1.25 25.62 42.48
C VAL A 486 1.83 25.06 43.78
N THR A 487 2.63 25.82 44.52
CA THR A 487 3.40 25.33 45.68
C THR A 487 2.51 24.78 46.81
N GLU A 488 1.38 25.41 47.11
CA GLU A 488 0.45 24.92 48.14
C GLU A 488 -0.37 23.70 47.70
N GLN A 489 -0.57 23.49 46.38
CA GLN A 489 -1.47 22.45 45.85
C GLN A 489 -0.84 21.07 45.73
N VAL A 490 0.49 20.98 45.88
CA VAL A 490 1.26 19.75 45.72
C VAL A 490 1.61 19.06 47.03
N GLU A 491 1.25 19.67 48.18
CA GLU A 491 1.50 19.09 49.49
C GLU A 491 0.60 17.88 49.77
N PHE A 492 1.22 16.81 50.28
CA PHE A 492 0.52 15.56 50.57
C PHE A 492 -0.57 15.77 51.62
N GLY A 493 -1.80 15.48 51.25
CA GLY A 493 -2.93 15.48 52.18
C GLY A 493 -3.51 16.86 52.51
N ALA A 494 -3.02 17.96 51.91
CA ALA A 494 -3.56 19.31 52.12
C ALA A 494 -5.01 19.47 51.63
N PHE A 495 -5.42 18.69 50.62
CA PHE A 495 -6.75 18.70 50.02
C PHE A 495 -7.39 17.30 50.06
N GLN A 496 -8.71 17.25 50.12
CA GLN A 496 -9.49 16.01 49.94
C GLN A 496 -9.49 15.58 48.47
N LYS A 497 -9.34 16.52 47.53
CA LYS A 497 -9.24 16.29 46.09
C LYS A 497 -8.10 17.10 45.50
N LEU A 498 -7.19 16.43 44.79
CA LEU A 498 -6.02 17.06 44.16
C LEU A 498 -6.45 18.13 43.17
N GLY A 499 -5.77 19.28 43.20
CA GLY A 499 -6.02 20.42 42.29
C GLY A 499 -7.34 21.16 42.53
N ASP A 500 -8.06 20.86 43.62
CA ASP A 500 -9.34 21.51 43.94
C ASP A 500 -9.24 22.28 45.27
N ARG A 501 -9.04 23.59 45.15
CA ARG A 501 -8.90 24.50 46.30
C ARG A 501 -10.13 24.53 47.22
N THR A 502 -11.30 24.16 46.71
CA THR A 502 -12.54 24.11 47.51
C THR A 502 -12.58 22.92 48.47
N SER A 503 -11.64 21.98 48.32
CA SER A 503 -11.60 20.73 49.08
C SER A 503 -10.52 20.70 50.16
N LYS A 504 -10.03 21.86 50.62
CA LYS A 504 -8.97 21.94 51.63
C LYS A 504 -9.40 21.19 52.91
N LYS A 505 -8.55 20.31 53.44
CA LYS A 505 -8.87 19.59 54.69
C LYS A 505 -8.88 20.57 55.87
N GLN A 506 -9.95 20.56 56.66
CA GLN A 506 -9.98 21.26 57.94
C GLN A 506 -9.06 20.52 58.92
N GLY A 507 -8.07 21.22 59.50
CA GLY A 507 -7.14 20.67 60.49
C GLY A 507 -5.78 20.20 59.96
N ALA A 508 -5.45 20.43 58.69
CA ALA A 508 -4.06 20.33 58.23
C ALA A 508 -3.27 21.56 58.73
N VAL A 509 -2.33 21.33 59.65
CA VAL A 509 -1.36 22.33 60.16
C VAL A 509 -0.29 22.58 59.11
#